data_AF-A0A1Q8EZZ3-F1
#
_entry.id   AF-A0A1Q8EZZ3-F1
#
_cell.length_a   1.000
_cell.length_b   1.000
_cell.length_c   1.000
_cell.angle_alpha   90.00
_cell.angle_beta   90.00
_cell.angle_gamma   90.00
#
_symmetry.space_group_name_H-M   'P 1'
#
loop_
_entity.id
_entity.type
_entity.pdbx_description
1 polymer ?
#
loop_
_entity_poly.entity_id
_entity_poly.type
_entity_poly.pdbx_seq_one_letter_code
_entity_poly.pdbx_strand_id
1 'polypeptide(L)'
;MNRKTRAAMVSVCSNISLIIMKMVAGFASGSVSIISEAIHSAMDLVAALIALFAVKKSDLPPDERHPYGHDKIENVSGVIEALLILLAAGWIIFEAVDKLITPSPIESIGWGVLVMVISALVNSGVSAYLYKVAREEESVALAADALHLKADVLTSAGVAVGLGGIWLAGLFGYSLAILDPLVAIAVAIFIVREAISMLNEAFQPLIDQSMSPEELAMTSRIITECCPAASGFHDLRSRRAGRRRHIDFHLTLPPEMSIGEAHDICDRIEHAIMAQLPHAIVLIHVEPEEQELPSPLAIN
;
A
#
# COMPACT_ATOMS: atom_id res chain seq x y z
N MET A 1 17.69 -23.71 0.30
CA MET A 1 16.86 -22.49 0.19
C MET A 1 17.33 -21.67 -1.00
N ASN A 2 16.41 -21.08 -1.77
CA ASN A 2 16.78 -20.16 -2.83
C ASN A 2 17.35 -18.85 -2.23
N ARG A 3 18.18 -18.13 -2.99
CA ARG A 3 18.83 -16.88 -2.58
C ARG A 3 17.83 -15.81 -2.14
N LYS A 4 16.67 -15.73 -2.82
CA LYS A 4 15.54 -14.86 -2.45
C LYS A 4 14.99 -15.16 -1.06
N THR A 5 14.72 -16.44 -0.77
CA THR A 5 14.21 -16.88 0.55
C THR A 5 15.20 -16.59 1.66
N ARG A 6 16.51 -16.75 1.39
CA ARG A 6 17.55 -16.39 2.36
C ARG A 6 17.60 -14.88 2.62
N ALA A 7 17.49 -14.05 1.59
CA ALA A 7 17.46 -12.60 1.74
C ALA A 7 16.24 -12.13 2.55
N ALA A 8 15.05 -12.66 2.23
CA ALA A 8 13.84 -12.40 2.99
C ALA A 8 13.97 -12.82 4.47
N MET A 9 14.58 -13.98 4.75
CA MET A 9 14.83 -14.40 6.13
C MET A 9 15.81 -13.49 6.87
N VAL A 10 16.85 -12.99 6.20
CA VAL A 10 17.77 -12.00 6.80
C VAL A 10 17.00 -10.73 7.18
N SER A 11 16.11 -10.25 6.31
CA SER A 11 15.24 -9.10 6.59
C SER A 11 14.35 -9.34 7.82
N VAL A 12 13.60 -10.44 7.83
CA VAL A 12 12.68 -10.78 8.94
C VAL A 12 13.42 -10.95 10.27
N CYS A 13 14.53 -11.70 10.29
CA CYS A 13 15.31 -11.90 11.51
C CYS A 13 15.93 -10.59 12.01
N SER A 14 16.41 -9.74 11.09
CA SER A 14 16.93 -8.42 11.42
C SER A 14 15.84 -7.54 12.04
N ASN A 15 14.68 -7.44 11.39
CA ASN A 15 13.59 -6.59 11.84
C ASN A 15 13.09 -7.01 13.24
N ILE A 16 12.85 -8.31 13.47
CA ILE A 16 12.47 -8.84 14.79
C ILE A 16 13.52 -8.47 15.85
N SER A 17 14.81 -8.64 15.54
CA SER A 17 15.90 -8.33 16.47
C SER A 17 15.95 -6.84 16.81
N LEU A 18 15.76 -5.98 15.81
CA LEU A 18 15.74 -4.53 16.00
C LEU A 18 14.52 -4.06 16.80
N ILE A 19 13.33 -4.63 16.55
CA ILE A 19 12.12 -4.35 17.32
C ILE A 19 12.36 -4.64 18.80
N ILE A 20 12.90 -5.82 19.12
CA ILE A 20 13.20 -6.20 20.52
C ILE A 20 14.21 -5.22 21.13
N MET A 21 15.28 -4.89 20.41
CA MET A 21 16.31 -3.97 20.88
C MET A 21 15.76 -2.56 21.13
N LYS A 22 14.94 -2.03 20.21
CA LYS A 22 14.26 -0.73 20.35
C LYS A 22 13.27 -0.74 21.53
N MET A 23 12.47 -1.80 21.69
CA MET A 23 11.54 -1.94 22.82
C MET A 23 12.27 -1.91 24.16
N VAL A 24 13.33 -2.70 24.31
CA VAL A 24 14.14 -2.73 25.54
C VAL A 24 14.75 -1.36 25.82
N ALA A 25 15.32 -0.70 24.81
CA ALA A 25 15.90 0.63 24.97
C ALA A 25 14.85 1.71 25.28
N GLY A 26 13.67 1.63 24.66
CA GLY A 26 12.56 2.55 24.88
C GLY A 26 12.05 2.48 26.31
N PHE A 27 11.76 1.29 26.83
CA PHE A 27 11.33 1.12 28.21
C PHE A 27 12.43 1.45 29.22
N ALA A 28 13.68 1.06 28.95
CA ALA A 28 14.80 1.33 29.85
C ALA A 28 15.18 2.82 29.93
N SER A 29 14.95 3.58 28.85
CA SER A 29 15.19 5.03 28.83
C SER A 29 13.96 5.87 29.19
N GLY A 30 12.77 5.28 29.14
CA GLY A 30 11.51 5.99 29.18
C GLY A 30 11.27 6.90 27.96
N SER A 31 12.06 6.79 26.89
CA SER A 31 11.95 7.65 25.70
C SER A 31 10.72 7.29 24.86
N VAL A 32 9.85 8.28 24.64
CA VAL A 32 8.63 8.09 23.84
C VAL A 32 8.98 8.02 22.36
N SER A 33 10.04 8.71 21.92
CA SER A 33 10.48 8.64 20.51
C SER A 33 11.05 7.27 20.14
N ILE A 34 11.77 6.59 21.04
CA ILE A 34 12.24 5.21 20.80
C ILE A 34 11.08 4.23 20.84
N ILE A 35 10.16 4.37 21.80
CA ILE A 35 8.96 3.52 21.89
C ILE A 35 8.10 3.68 20.63
N SER A 36 7.93 4.90 20.14
CA SER A 36 7.24 5.21 18.88
C SER A 36 7.84 4.44 17.71
N GLU A 37 9.15 4.51 17.53
CA GLU A 37 9.86 3.80 16.47
C GLU A 37 9.75 2.27 16.64
N ALA A 38 9.80 1.76 17.87
CA ALA A 38 9.65 0.34 18.16
C ALA A 38 8.25 -0.18 17.79
N ILE A 39 7.22 0.58 18.15
CA ILE A 39 5.82 0.29 17.81
C ILE A 39 5.62 0.35 16.30
N HIS A 40 6.19 1.35 15.62
CA HIS A 40 6.13 1.46 14.17
C HIS A 40 6.66 0.20 13.48
N SER A 41 7.92 -0.18 13.76
CA SER A 41 8.51 -1.40 13.18
C SER A 41 7.74 -2.67 13.57
N ALA A 42 7.14 -2.72 14.76
CA ALA A 42 6.30 -3.85 15.16
C ALA A 42 4.99 -3.93 14.36
N MET A 43 4.34 -2.79 14.08
CA MET A 43 3.15 -2.72 13.23
C MET A 43 3.48 -3.12 11.80
N ASP A 44 4.65 -2.74 11.28
CA ASP A 44 5.08 -3.17 9.94
C ASP A 44 5.28 -4.68 9.85
N LEU A 45 5.85 -5.31 10.89
CA LEU A 45 5.96 -6.77 10.96
C LEU A 45 4.58 -7.44 10.99
N VAL A 46 3.64 -6.90 11.77
CA VAL A 46 2.26 -7.39 11.83
C VAL A 46 1.56 -7.21 10.48
N ALA A 47 1.70 -6.06 9.84
CA ALA A 47 1.14 -5.78 8.52
C ALA A 47 1.70 -6.76 7.47
N ALA A 48 3.01 -7.02 7.46
CA ALA A 48 3.60 -8.02 6.57
C ALA A 48 3.02 -9.43 6.75
N LEU A 49 2.68 -9.83 7.99
CA LEU A 49 2.03 -11.11 8.26
C LEU A 49 0.56 -11.13 7.79
N ILE A 50 -0.17 -10.05 7.99
CA ILE A 50 -1.55 -9.89 7.51
C ILE A 50 -1.57 -9.92 5.98
N ALA A 51 -0.71 -9.14 5.32
CA ALA A 51 -0.54 -9.13 3.87
C ALA A 51 -0.19 -10.52 3.32
N LEU A 52 0.73 -11.25 3.95
CA LEU A 52 1.06 -12.63 3.55
C LEU A 52 -0.15 -13.56 3.61
N PHE A 53 -0.98 -13.43 4.64
CA PHE A 53 -2.22 -14.19 4.75
C PHE A 53 -3.23 -13.77 3.66
N ALA A 54 -3.39 -12.47 3.44
CA ALA A 54 -4.32 -11.90 2.47
C ALA A 54 -4.00 -12.32 1.05
N VAL A 55 -2.73 -12.24 0.62
CA VAL A 55 -2.27 -12.68 -0.71
C VAL A 55 -2.56 -14.17 -0.94
N LYS A 56 -2.32 -15.02 0.07
CA LYS A 56 -2.64 -16.46 -0.05
C LYS A 56 -4.14 -16.72 -0.17
N LYS A 57 -4.97 -15.85 0.39
CA LYS A 57 -6.42 -15.98 0.35
C LYS A 57 -7.05 -15.36 -0.90
N SER A 58 -6.49 -14.26 -1.40
CA SER A 58 -6.95 -13.60 -2.63
C SER A 58 -6.68 -14.43 -3.88
N ASP A 59 -5.60 -15.21 -3.89
CA ASP A 59 -5.25 -16.12 -4.99
C ASP A 59 -6.19 -17.34 -5.12
N LEU A 60 -7.15 -17.52 -4.20
CA LEU A 60 -8.12 -18.60 -4.30
C LEU A 60 -9.07 -18.36 -5.49
N PRO A 61 -9.36 -19.41 -6.29
CA PRO A 61 -10.28 -19.28 -7.41
C PRO A 61 -11.70 -18.90 -6.91
N PRO A 62 -12.57 -18.38 -7.80
CA PRO A 62 -13.98 -18.17 -7.48
C PRO A 62 -14.66 -19.44 -6.97
N ASP A 63 -15.59 -19.27 -6.03
CA ASP A 63 -16.42 -20.34 -5.48
C ASP A 63 -17.91 -19.97 -5.51
N GLU A 64 -18.79 -20.88 -5.06
CA GLU A 64 -20.24 -20.64 -5.09
C GLU A 64 -20.69 -19.45 -4.25
N ARG A 65 -19.95 -19.09 -3.19
CA ARG A 65 -20.25 -17.94 -2.32
C ARG A 65 -19.61 -16.66 -2.85
N HIS A 66 -18.53 -16.77 -3.61
CA HIS A 66 -17.78 -15.66 -4.19
C HIS A 66 -17.55 -15.89 -5.70
N PRO A 67 -18.58 -15.73 -6.55
CA PRO A 67 -18.48 -16.02 -7.99
C PRO A 67 -17.49 -15.12 -8.74
N TYR A 68 -17.17 -13.94 -8.19
CA TYR A 68 -16.19 -13.02 -8.76
C TYR A 68 -14.75 -13.26 -8.24
N GLY A 69 -14.57 -14.18 -7.30
CA GLY A 69 -13.28 -14.46 -6.67
C GLY A 69 -13.05 -13.74 -5.35
N HIS A 70 -11.81 -13.85 -4.87
CA HIS A 70 -11.39 -13.39 -3.55
C HIS A 70 -10.42 -12.20 -3.61
N ASP A 71 -10.21 -11.59 -4.78
CA ASP A 71 -9.19 -10.57 -5.01
C ASP A 71 -9.32 -9.36 -4.06
N LYS A 72 -10.55 -8.99 -3.67
CA LYS A 72 -10.80 -7.88 -2.72
C LYS A 72 -10.27 -8.12 -1.30
N ILE A 73 -9.89 -9.35 -0.94
CA ILE A 73 -9.30 -9.64 0.38
C ILE A 73 -8.00 -8.83 0.60
N GLU A 74 -7.19 -8.62 -0.44
CA GLU A 74 -5.98 -7.78 -0.36
C GLU A 74 -6.31 -6.32 -0.01
N ASN A 75 -7.40 -5.80 -0.55
CA ASN A 75 -7.86 -4.45 -0.24
C ASN A 75 -8.39 -4.35 1.20
N VAL A 76 -9.14 -5.36 1.66
CA VAL A 76 -9.63 -5.42 3.04
C VAL A 76 -8.47 -5.50 4.04
N SER A 77 -7.44 -6.31 3.76
CA SER A 77 -6.26 -6.36 4.64
C SER A 77 -5.54 -5.02 4.70
N GLY A 78 -5.36 -4.33 3.56
CA GLY A 78 -4.71 -3.02 3.54
C GLY A 78 -5.48 -1.97 4.38
N VAL A 79 -6.81 -2.00 4.38
CA VAL A 79 -7.63 -1.16 5.26
C VAL A 79 -7.41 -1.50 6.73
N ILE A 80 -7.42 -2.78 7.09
CA ILE A 80 -7.18 -3.22 8.48
C ILE A 80 -5.79 -2.78 8.95
N GLU A 81 -4.77 -2.98 8.13
CA GLU A 81 -3.39 -2.57 8.41
C GLU A 81 -3.29 -1.06 8.65
N ALA A 82 -3.88 -0.26 7.76
CA ALA A 82 -3.86 1.20 7.89
C ALA A 82 -4.56 1.68 9.17
N LEU A 83 -5.67 1.05 9.55
CA LEU A 83 -6.36 1.35 10.81
C LEU A 83 -5.53 0.99 12.04
N LEU A 84 -4.83 -0.15 12.03
CA LEU A 84 -3.93 -0.53 13.13
C LEU A 84 -2.79 0.49 13.29
N ILE A 85 -2.18 0.92 12.19
CA ILE A 85 -1.12 1.94 12.21
C ILE A 85 -1.67 3.27 12.72
N LEU A 86 -2.86 3.69 12.30
CA LEU A 86 -3.50 4.92 12.79
C LEU A 86 -3.78 4.87 14.30
N LEU A 87 -4.26 3.74 14.81
CA LEU A 87 -4.48 3.54 16.24
C LEU A 87 -3.15 3.62 17.02
N ALA A 88 -2.10 2.96 16.52
CA ALA A 88 -0.77 3.01 17.13
C ALA A 88 -0.20 4.44 17.13
N ALA A 89 -0.31 5.17 16.02
CA ALA A 89 0.14 6.55 15.93
C ALA A 89 -0.66 7.49 16.84
N GLY A 90 -1.98 7.29 16.96
CA GLY A 90 -2.82 8.01 17.91
C GLY A 90 -2.41 7.78 19.36
N TRP A 91 -2.06 6.54 19.73
CA TRP A 91 -1.51 6.21 21.04
C TRP A 91 -0.17 6.91 21.30
N ILE A 92 0.74 6.92 20.30
CA ILE A 92 2.03 7.61 20.41
C ILE A 92 1.84 9.11 20.64
N ILE A 93 0.92 9.75 19.90
CA ILE A 93 0.62 11.17 20.08
C ILE A 93 0.08 11.42 21.49
N PHE A 94 -0.82 10.57 21.98
CA PHE A 94 -1.35 10.66 23.34
C PHE A 94 -0.23 10.59 24.40
N GLU A 95 0.64 9.58 24.32
CA GLU A 95 1.77 9.41 25.23
C GLU A 95 2.75 10.59 25.16
N ALA A 96 3.05 11.08 23.95
CA ALA A 96 3.95 12.20 23.77
C ALA A 96 3.36 13.51 24.33
N VAL A 97 2.05 13.73 24.19
CA VAL A 97 1.35 14.89 24.77
C VAL A 97 1.29 14.78 26.29
N ASP A 98 1.00 13.61 26.85
CA ASP A 98 1.04 13.41 28.30
C ASP A 98 2.43 13.73 28.87
N LYS A 99 3.49 13.28 28.19
CA LYS A 99 4.87 13.57 28.56
C LYS A 99 5.27 15.05 28.38
N LEU A 100 4.61 15.81 27.52
CA LEU A 100 4.76 17.27 27.46
C LEU A 100 4.12 17.97 28.66
N ILE A 101 2.98 17.47 29.12
CA ILE A 101 2.22 18.04 30.26
C ILE A 101 2.86 17.66 31.59
N THR A 102 3.32 16.41 31.69
CA THR A 102 3.96 15.82 32.88
C THR A 102 5.39 15.37 32.52
N PRO A 103 6.37 16.30 32.49
CA PRO A 103 7.73 15.95 32.10
C PRO A 103 8.35 14.93 33.06
N SER A 104 8.71 13.76 32.54
CA SER A 104 9.54 12.78 33.21
C SER A 104 10.97 12.81 32.66
N PRO A 105 11.99 12.66 33.52
CA PRO A 105 13.38 12.61 33.06
C PRO A 105 13.60 11.39 32.18
N ILE A 106 14.30 11.58 31.07
CA ILE A 106 14.73 10.49 30.19
C ILE A 106 16.00 9.91 30.81
N GLU A 107 15.92 8.68 31.29
CA GLU A 107 17.07 7.98 31.83
C GLU A 107 17.90 7.40 30.68
N SER A 108 19.21 7.24 30.89
CA SER A 108 20.06 6.48 29.96
C SER A 108 20.00 6.91 28.47
N ILE A 109 19.87 8.21 28.19
CA ILE A 109 19.75 8.77 26.81
C ILE A 109 20.86 8.24 25.88
N GLY A 110 22.09 8.10 26.38
CA GLY A 110 23.22 7.58 25.59
C GLY A 110 23.00 6.15 25.07
N TRP A 111 22.36 5.28 25.86
CA TRP A 111 21.98 3.94 25.42
C TRP A 111 20.89 3.98 24.34
N GLY A 112 19.91 4.88 24.50
CA GLY A 112 18.87 5.10 23.50
C GLY A 112 19.44 5.55 22.15
N VAL A 113 20.33 6.55 22.16
CA VAL A 113 21.04 7.02 20.95
C VAL A 113 21.82 5.89 20.29
N LEU A 114 22.57 5.12 21.07
CA LEU A 114 23.35 3.99 20.56
C LEU A 114 22.47 2.97 19.84
N VAL A 115 21.34 2.59 20.44
CA VAL A 115 20.41 1.62 19.85
C VAL A 115 19.79 2.15 18.55
N MET A 116 19.43 3.43 18.50
CA MET A 116 18.89 4.04 17.28
C MET A 116 19.92 4.12 16.16
N VAL A 117 21.18 4.44 16.49
CA VAL A 117 22.29 4.43 15.51
C VAL A 117 22.54 3.01 15.00
N ILE A 118 22.60 2.01 15.88
CA ILE A 118 22.76 0.60 15.48
C ILE A 118 21.60 0.18 14.58
N SER A 119 20.36 0.54 14.93
CA SER A 119 19.18 0.27 14.10
C SER A 119 19.32 0.85 12.69
N ALA A 120 19.68 2.13 12.58
CA ALA A 120 19.88 2.79 11.28
C ALA A 120 21.00 2.12 10.46
N LEU A 121 22.10 1.70 11.09
CA LEU A 121 23.21 1.02 10.42
C LEU A 121 22.82 -0.38 9.94
N VAL A 122 22.13 -1.15 10.78
CA VAL A 122 21.67 -2.50 10.45
C VAL A 122 20.65 -2.43 9.32
N ASN A 123 19.62 -1.58 9.42
CA ASN A 123 18.63 -1.40 8.35
C ASN A 123 19.28 -0.91 7.05
N SER A 124 20.29 -0.04 7.11
CA SER A 124 21.04 0.37 5.92
C SER A 124 21.77 -0.81 5.26
N GLY A 125 22.45 -1.64 6.06
CA GLY A 125 23.18 -2.80 5.57
C GLY A 125 22.26 -3.87 4.97
N VAL A 126 21.15 -4.17 5.65
CA VAL A 126 20.16 -5.14 5.19
C VAL A 126 19.43 -4.62 3.96
N SER A 127 19.01 -3.35 3.94
CA SER A 127 18.41 -2.70 2.76
C SER A 127 19.33 -2.79 1.54
N ALA A 128 20.62 -2.45 1.68
CA ALA A 128 21.58 -2.54 0.58
C ALA A 128 21.76 -3.98 0.08
N TYR A 129 21.79 -4.96 0.99
CA TYR A 129 21.85 -6.37 0.64
C TYR A 129 20.61 -6.84 -0.12
N LEU A 130 19.41 -6.49 0.36
CA LEU A 130 18.14 -6.82 -0.29
C LEU A 130 18.05 -6.17 -1.67
N TYR A 131 18.43 -4.90 -1.81
CA TYR A 131 18.39 -4.20 -3.10
C TYR A 131 19.29 -4.88 -4.14
N LYS A 132 20.48 -5.33 -3.73
CA LYS A 132 21.39 -6.09 -4.60
C LYS A 132 20.76 -7.41 -5.05
N VAL A 133 20.19 -8.18 -4.13
CA VAL A 133 19.55 -9.47 -4.45
C VAL A 133 18.29 -9.25 -5.29
N ALA A 134 17.49 -8.22 -4.99
CA ALA A 134 16.29 -7.87 -5.74
C ALA A 134 16.59 -7.61 -7.21
N ARG A 135 17.68 -6.90 -7.52
CA ARG A 135 18.10 -6.62 -8.89
C ARG A 135 18.65 -7.86 -9.61
N GLU A 136 19.43 -8.69 -8.91
CA GLU A 136 20.00 -9.91 -9.49
C GLU A 136 18.95 -11.00 -9.74
N GLU A 137 17.87 -11.01 -8.96
CA GLU A 137 16.81 -12.04 -8.99
C GLU A 137 15.47 -11.52 -9.53
N GLU A 138 15.46 -10.29 -10.07
CA GLU A 138 14.31 -9.54 -10.59
C GLU A 138 13.08 -9.61 -9.67
N SER A 139 13.31 -9.40 -8.36
CA SER A 139 12.30 -9.55 -7.33
C SER A 139 11.74 -8.20 -6.88
N VAL A 140 10.53 -7.89 -7.34
CA VAL A 140 9.78 -6.69 -6.91
C VAL A 140 9.55 -6.69 -5.40
N ALA A 141 9.22 -7.84 -4.80
CA ALA A 141 9.00 -7.97 -3.37
C ALA A 141 10.25 -7.61 -2.53
N LEU A 142 11.44 -8.11 -2.91
CA LEU A 142 12.68 -7.77 -2.21
C LEU A 142 13.08 -6.31 -2.42
N ALA A 143 12.76 -5.72 -3.58
CA ALA A 143 13.00 -4.30 -3.83
C ALA A 143 12.09 -3.41 -2.96
N ALA A 144 10.82 -3.79 -2.81
CA ALA A 144 9.87 -3.10 -1.94
C ALA A 144 10.32 -3.17 -0.47
N ASP A 145 10.69 -4.36 0.01
CA ASP A 145 11.20 -4.55 1.38
C ASP A 145 12.52 -3.76 1.62
N ALA A 146 13.42 -3.72 0.64
CA ALA A 146 14.62 -2.87 0.72
C ALA A 146 14.29 -1.38 0.85
N LEU A 147 13.29 -0.90 0.11
CA LEU A 147 12.86 0.50 0.15
C LEU A 147 12.19 0.83 1.49
N HIS A 148 11.39 -0.09 2.01
CA HIS A 148 10.76 0.04 3.33
C HIS A 148 11.83 0.14 4.43
N LEU A 149 12.80 -0.78 4.47
CA LEU A 149 13.92 -0.68 5.42
C LEU A 149 14.72 0.62 5.29
N LYS A 150 14.80 1.20 4.08
CA LYS A 150 15.45 2.51 3.88
C LYS A 150 14.63 3.66 4.47
N ALA A 151 13.30 3.58 4.46
CA ALA A 151 12.44 4.52 5.16
C ALA A 151 12.67 4.45 6.68
N ASP A 152 12.77 3.24 7.24
CA ASP A 152 13.09 3.03 8.66
C ASP A 152 14.46 3.59 9.05
N VAL A 153 15.45 3.57 8.15
CA VAL A 153 16.74 4.23 8.40
C VAL A 153 16.55 5.72 8.63
N LEU A 154 15.67 6.37 7.86
CA LEU A 154 15.43 7.80 7.96
C LEU A 154 14.74 8.17 9.29
N THR A 155 13.71 7.42 9.68
CA THR A 155 13.00 7.63 10.95
C THR A 155 13.92 7.33 12.14
N SER A 156 14.63 6.19 12.12
CA SER A 156 15.59 5.82 13.16
C SER A 156 16.74 6.83 13.29
N ALA A 157 17.27 7.33 12.17
CA ALA A 157 18.30 8.37 12.18
C ALA A 157 17.76 9.71 12.71
N GLY A 158 16.53 10.08 12.36
CA GLY A 158 15.86 11.26 12.89
C GLY A 158 15.73 11.24 14.40
N VAL A 159 15.28 10.10 14.96
CA VAL A 159 15.23 9.89 16.42
C VAL A 159 16.62 9.91 17.04
N ALA A 160 17.62 9.26 16.42
CA ALA A 160 19.00 9.27 16.90
C ALA A 160 19.59 10.69 16.98
N VAL A 161 19.34 11.53 15.97
CA VAL A 161 19.77 12.93 15.95
C VAL A 161 19.04 13.73 17.02
N GLY A 162 17.72 13.55 17.16
CA GLY A 162 16.92 14.20 18.19
C GLY A 162 17.45 13.92 19.60
N LEU A 163 17.60 12.64 19.94
CA LEU A 163 18.11 12.20 21.24
C LEU A 163 19.58 12.56 21.44
N GLY A 164 20.41 12.49 20.40
CA GLY A 164 21.80 12.92 20.44
C GLY A 164 21.94 14.40 20.77
N GLY A 165 21.03 15.23 20.25
CA GLY A 165 20.92 16.64 20.62
C GLY A 165 20.59 16.84 22.11
N ILE A 166 19.65 16.07 22.66
CA ILE A 166 19.32 16.10 24.10
C ILE A 166 20.53 15.69 24.93
N TRP A 167 21.20 14.60 24.55
CA TRP A 167 22.38 14.09 25.26
C TRP A 167 23.53 15.10 25.29
N LEU A 168 23.85 15.71 24.13
CA LEU A 168 24.87 16.74 24.04
C LEU A 168 24.51 17.99 24.85
N ALA A 169 23.26 18.47 24.77
CA ALA A 169 22.81 19.62 25.54
C ALA A 169 22.89 19.38 27.05
N GLY A 170 22.62 18.16 27.51
CA GLY A 170 22.79 17.74 28.90
C GLY A 170 24.25 17.85 29.38
N LEU A 171 25.25 17.58 28.53
CA LEU A 171 26.67 17.76 28.86
C LEU A 171 27.03 19.24 29.11
N PHE A 172 26.32 20.16 28.47
CA PHE A 172 26.48 21.61 28.64
C PHE A 172 25.57 22.20 29.74
N GLY A 173 24.81 21.36 30.47
CA GLY A 173 23.93 21.79 31.56
C GLY A 173 22.55 22.29 31.14
N TYR A 174 22.15 22.10 29.88
CA TYR A 174 20.81 22.44 29.40
C TYR A 174 19.88 21.23 29.44
N SER A 175 18.65 21.41 29.97
CA SER A 175 17.61 20.38 29.93
C SER A 175 16.72 20.57 28.70
N LEU A 176 16.95 19.76 27.66
CA LEU A 176 16.10 19.70 26.46
C LEU A 176 15.18 18.47 26.46
N ALA A 177 14.75 17.99 27.63
CA ALA A 177 13.92 16.80 27.75
C ALA A 177 12.59 16.87 26.94
N ILE A 178 12.08 18.08 26.71
CA ILE A 178 10.89 18.37 25.89
C ILE A 178 11.10 17.96 24.41
N LEU A 179 12.35 17.85 23.95
CA LEU A 179 12.64 17.50 22.56
C LEU A 179 12.25 16.06 22.22
N ASP A 180 12.28 15.12 23.17
CA ASP A 180 11.88 13.72 22.96
C ASP A 180 10.41 13.58 22.55
N PRO A 181 9.43 14.10 23.31
CA PRO A 181 8.04 14.06 22.88
C PRO A 181 7.77 14.90 21.62
N LEU A 182 8.51 16.00 21.38
CA LEU A 182 8.38 16.74 20.12
C LEU A 182 8.83 15.91 18.91
N VAL A 183 9.94 15.19 19.02
CA VAL A 183 10.42 14.26 18.00
C VAL A 183 9.44 13.10 17.83
N ALA A 184 8.91 12.55 18.93
CA ALA A 184 7.90 11.50 18.88
C ALA A 184 6.63 11.96 18.14
N ILE A 185 6.13 13.17 18.40
CA ILE A 185 5.00 13.76 17.69
C ILE A 185 5.31 13.95 16.21
N ALA A 186 6.50 14.47 15.87
CA ALA A 186 6.90 14.65 14.48
C ALA A 186 6.93 13.32 13.71
N VAL A 187 7.49 12.27 14.31
CA VAL A 187 7.49 10.91 13.75
C VAL A 187 6.06 10.37 13.64
N ALA A 188 5.22 10.54 14.68
CA ALA A 188 3.84 10.07 14.64
C ALA A 188 3.01 10.76 13.55
N ILE A 189 3.19 12.07 13.33
CA ILE A 189 2.53 12.79 12.22
C ILE A 189 2.96 12.23 10.87
N PHE A 190 4.25 11.91 10.70
CA PHE A 190 4.74 11.25 9.50
C PHE A 190 4.05 9.88 9.30
N ILE A 191 4.00 9.05 10.34
CA ILE A 191 3.32 7.74 10.31
C ILE A 191 1.83 7.89 9.97
N VAL A 192 1.12 8.85 10.57
CA VAL A 192 -0.30 9.12 10.28
C VAL A 192 -0.49 9.45 8.80
N ARG A 193 0.39 10.29 8.21
CA ARG A 193 0.28 10.65 6.80
C ARG A 193 0.40 9.44 5.88
N GLU A 194 1.40 8.59 6.14
CA GLU A 194 1.61 7.36 5.37
C GLU A 194 0.42 6.39 5.54
N ALA A 195 -0.08 6.24 6.77
CA ALA A 195 -1.25 5.40 7.05
C ALA A 195 -2.54 5.91 6.37
N ILE A 196 -2.76 7.23 6.28
CA ILE A 196 -3.91 7.80 5.55
C ILE A 196 -3.79 7.56 4.04
N SER A 197 -2.59 7.71 3.46
CA SER A 197 -2.37 7.38 2.05
C SER A 197 -2.69 5.91 1.77
N MET A 198 -2.13 5.02 2.59
CA MET A 198 -2.38 3.58 2.49
C MET A 198 -3.85 3.22 2.68
N LEU A 199 -4.54 3.85 3.64
CA LEU A 199 -5.98 3.67 3.85
C LEU A 199 -6.77 4.05 2.59
N ASN A 200 -6.48 5.20 1.99
CA ASN A 200 -7.16 5.64 0.78
C ASN A 200 -6.89 4.68 -0.39
N GLU A 201 -5.64 4.30 -0.61
CA GLU A 201 -5.26 3.37 -1.68
C GLU A 201 -5.92 1.99 -1.52
N ALA A 202 -6.03 1.49 -0.28
CA ALA A 202 -6.67 0.21 0.00
C ALA A 202 -8.20 0.28 -0.04
N PHE A 203 -8.80 1.40 0.38
CA PHE A 203 -10.25 1.55 0.48
C PHE A 203 -10.92 1.80 -0.87
N GLN A 204 -10.28 2.54 -1.78
CA GLN A 204 -10.90 2.92 -3.06
C GLN A 204 -11.35 1.71 -3.92
N PRO A 205 -10.57 0.62 -4.08
CA PRO A 205 -11.04 -0.55 -4.82
C PRO A 205 -12.19 -1.30 -4.14
N LEU A 206 -12.42 -1.11 -2.83
CA LEU A 206 -13.58 -1.72 -2.15
C LEU A 206 -14.89 -1.11 -2.63
N ILE A 207 -14.89 0.19 -2.94
CA ILE A 207 -16.03 0.96 -3.45
C ILE A 207 -16.06 1.02 -4.99
N ASP A 208 -15.44 0.04 -5.66
CA ASP A 208 -15.44 -0.10 -7.11
C ASP A 208 -14.84 1.11 -7.85
N GLN A 209 -13.72 1.64 -7.35
CA GLN A 209 -12.97 2.67 -8.07
C GLN A 209 -12.60 2.21 -9.50
N SER A 210 -12.82 3.13 -10.44
CA SER A 210 -12.49 2.97 -11.86
C SER A 210 -11.00 2.74 -12.11
N MET A 211 -10.68 2.16 -13.27
CA MET A 211 -9.33 2.10 -13.81
C MET A 211 -8.73 3.50 -14.01
N SER A 212 -7.41 3.56 -14.19
CA SER A 212 -6.73 4.84 -14.41
C SER A 212 -7.21 5.53 -15.69
N PRO A 213 -7.12 6.87 -15.80
CA PRO A 213 -7.50 7.58 -17.02
C PRO A 213 -6.78 7.07 -18.27
N GLU A 214 -5.52 6.64 -18.12
CA GLU A 214 -4.72 6.05 -19.20
C GLU A 214 -5.24 4.67 -19.62
N GLU A 215 -5.58 3.81 -18.66
CA GLU A 215 -6.17 2.48 -18.92
C GLU A 215 -7.54 2.63 -19.60
N LEU A 216 -8.37 3.60 -19.16
CA LEU A 216 -9.65 3.92 -19.79
C LEU A 216 -9.49 4.43 -21.22
N ALA A 217 -8.60 5.40 -21.44
CA ALA A 217 -8.35 5.96 -22.77
C ALA A 217 -7.83 4.89 -23.75
N MET A 218 -6.97 4.00 -23.26
CA MET A 218 -6.49 2.85 -24.02
C MET A 218 -7.63 1.88 -24.36
N THR A 219 -8.49 1.55 -23.39
CA THR A 219 -9.65 0.67 -23.60
C THR A 219 -10.60 1.25 -24.65
N SER A 220 -10.98 2.53 -24.52
CA SER A 220 -11.80 3.24 -25.50
C SER A 220 -11.20 3.23 -26.90
N ARG A 221 -9.88 3.41 -27.00
CA ARG A 221 -9.18 3.37 -28.29
C ARG A 221 -9.25 1.98 -28.93
N ILE A 222 -9.03 0.92 -28.15
CA ILE A 222 -9.12 -0.47 -28.64
C ILE A 222 -10.51 -0.78 -29.15
N ILE A 223 -11.56 -0.38 -28.41
CA ILE A 223 -12.95 -0.56 -28.83
C ILE A 223 -13.17 0.11 -30.18
N THR A 224 -12.81 1.40 -30.32
CA THR A 224 -12.97 2.15 -31.58
C THR A 224 -12.18 1.54 -32.75
N GLU A 225 -10.97 1.02 -32.53
CA GLU A 225 -10.14 0.40 -33.58
C GLU A 225 -10.69 -0.96 -34.05
N CYS A 226 -11.39 -1.69 -33.19
CA CYS A 226 -11.96 -3.01 -33.52
C CYS A 226 -13.36 -2.92 -34.16
N CYS A 227 -14.07 -1.81 -33.93
CA CYS A 227 -15.43 -1.61 -34.39
C CYS A 227 -15.53 -1.21 -35.87
N PRO A 228 -16.58 -1.65 -36.59
CA PRO A 228 -16.95 -1.08 -37.89
C PRO A 228 -17.27 0.43 -37.81
N ALA A 229 -17.22 1.13 -38.95
CA ALA A 229 -17.43 2.58 -39.00
C ALA A 229 -18.84 3.05 -38.60
N ALA A 230 -19.84 2.17 -38.64
CA ALA A 230 -21.24 2.42 -38.23
C ALA A 230 -21.54 1.76 -36.88
N SER A 231 -20.59 1.82 -35.95
CA SER A 231 -20.71 1.19 -34.64
C SER A 231 -20.21 2.15 -33.57
N GLY A 232 -20.85 2.09 -32.40
CA GLY A 232 -20.53 2.96 -31.27
C GLY A 232 -20.40 2.15 -29.99
N PHE A 233 -20.01 2.83 -28.92
CA PHE A 233 -20.10 2.25 -27.59
C PHE A 233 -20.48 3.34 -26.58
N HIS A 234 -21.16 2.94 -25.52
CA HIS A 234 -21.54 3.83 -24.43
C HIS A 234 -21.58 3.06 -23.10
N ASP A 235 -21.80 3.79 -22.01
CA ASP A 235 -21.80 3.26 -20.64
C ASP A 235 -20.54 2.43 -20.30
N LEU A 236 -19.36 2.88 -20.76
CA LEU A 236 -18.09 2.25 -20.40
C LEU A 236 -17.80 2.49 -18.92
N ARG A 237 -17.96 1.42 -18.14
CA ARG A 237 -17.63 1.37 -16.74
C ARG A 237 -16.47 0.42 -16.51
N SER A 238 -15.75 0.68 -15.43
CA SER A 238 -14.70 -0.21 -15.00
C SER A 238 -14.57 -0.16 -13.50
N ARG A 239 -14.04 -1.24 -12.93
CA ARG A 239 -13.71 -1.33 -11.51
C ARG A 239 -12.51 -2.24 -11.30
N ARG A 240 -11.81 -2.04 -10.18
CA ARG A 240 -10.65 -2.84 -9.79
C ARG A 240 -10.98 -3.76 -8.60
N ALA A 241 -10.52 -5.00 -8.67
CA ALA A 241 -10.58 -5.96 -7.57
C ALA A 241 -9.21 -6.66 -7.47
N GLY A 242 -8.40 -6.29 -6.47
CA GLY A 242 -7.00 -6.70 -6.39
C GLY A 242 -6.25 -6.44 -7.70
N ARG A 243 -5.75 -7.50 -8.33
CA ARG A 243 -5.02 -7.43 -9.61
C ARG A 243 -5.90 -7.48 -10.86
N ARG A 244 -7.20 -7.77 -10.72
CA ARG A 244 -8.13 -7.87 -11.85
C ARG A 244 -8.77 -6.53 -12.17
N ARG A 245 -8.99 -6.29 -13.45
CA ARG A 245 -9.81 -5.18 -13.95
C ARG A 245 -11.12 -5.75 -14.48
N HIS A 246 -12.24 -5.28 -13.99
CA HIS A 246 -13.54 -5.57 -14.59
C HIS A 246 -13.92 -4.39 -15.47
N ILE A 247 -14.30 -4.67 -16.70
CA ILE A 247 -14.67 -3.68 -17.70
C ILE A 247 -16.02 -4.11 -18.25
N ASP A 248 -16.99 -3.20 -18.23
CA ASP A 248 -18.32 -3.43 -18.76
C ASP A 248 -18.77 -2.24 -19.61
N PHE A 249 -19.34 -2.51 -20.78
CA PHE A 249 -19.82 -1.48 -21.69
C PHE A 249 -20.86 -2.01 -22.65
N HIS A 250 -21.61 -1.07 -23.25
CA HIS A 250 -22.60 -1.36 -24.26
C HIS A 250 -22.00 -1.08 -25.65
N LEU A 251 -22.12 -2.05 -26.56
CA LEU A 251 -21.62 -1.99 -27.92
C LEU A 251 -22.80 -1.90 -28.89
N THR A 252 -22.90 -0.81 -29.65
CA THR A 252 -23.95 -0.64 -30.66
C THR A 252 -23.48 -1.14 -32.02
N LEU A 253 -24.24 -2.08 -32.59
CA LEU A 253 -23.96 -2.71 -33.89
C LEU A 253 -25.19 -2.60 -34.83
N PRO A 254 -24.99 -2.66 -36.16
CA PRO A 254 -26.10 -2.66 -37.11
C PRO A 254 -27.13 -3.76 -36.82
N PRO A 255 -28.44 -3.46 -36.86
CA PRO A 255 -29.49 -4.42 -36.49
C PRO A 255 -29.60 -5.62 -37.45
N GLU A 256 -29.08 -5.52 -38.67
CA GLU A 256 -29.03 -6.61 -39.64
C GLU A 256 -27.86 -7.57 -39.43
N MET A 257 -26.93 -7.24 -38.53
CA MET A 257 -25.75 -8.06 -38.24
C MET A 257 -26.16 -9.37 -37.57
N SER A 258 -25.58 -10.49 -38.03
CA SER A 258 -25.84 -11.77 -37.40
C SER A 258 -25.23 -11.86 -36.01
N ILE A 259 -25.83 -12.67 -35.13
CA ILE A 259 -25.29 -12.91 -33.78
C ILE A 259 -23.85 -13.43 -33.83
N GLY A 260 -23.51 -14.25 -34.85
CA GLY A 260 -22.15 -14.76 -35.04
C GLY A 260 -21.14 -13.64 -35.35
N GLU A 261 -21.47 -12.73 -36.27
CA GLU A 261 -20.60 -11.59 -36.57
C GLU A 261 -20.44 -10.63 -35.39
N ALA A 262 -21.53 -10.39 -34.65
CA ALA A 262 -21.48 -9.59 -33.42
C ALA A 262 -20.58 -10.24 -32.36
N HIS A 263 -20.67 -11.57 -32.19
CA HIS A 263 -19.81 -12.33 -31.28
C HIS A 263 -18.34 -12.25 -31.71
N ASP A 264 -18.03 -12.37 -33.00
CA ASP A 264 -16.66 -12.25 -33.52
C ASP A 264 -16.06 -10.85 -33.27
N ILE A 265 -16.88 -9.79 -33.32
CA ILE A 265 -16.46 -8.44 -32.94
C ILE A 265 -16.18 -8.37 -31.44
N CYS A 266 -17.05 -8.92 -30.60
CA CYS A 266 -16.86 -8.97 -29.16
C CYS A 266 -15.57 -9.71 -28.80
N ASP A 267 -15.36 -10.92 -29.32
CA ASP A 267 -14.15 -11.73 -29.10
C ASP A 267 -12.90 -10.94 -29.46
N ARG A 268 -12.90 -10.24 -30.60
CA ARG A 268 -11.75 -9.43 -31.03
C ARG A 268 -11.47 -8.28 -30.08
N ILE A 269 -12.49 -7.59 -29.60
CA ILE A 269 -12.34 -6.52 -28.60
C ILE A 269 -11.80 -7.10 -27.29
N GLU A 270 -12.38 -8.20 -26.80
CA GLU A 270 -11.95 -8.87 -25.56
C GLU A 270 -10.47 -9.27 -25.64
N HIS A 271 -10.07 -9.95 -26.71
CA HIS A 271 -8.67 -10.36 -26.90
C HIS A 271 -7.72 -9.16 -27.00
N ALA A 272 -8.12 -8.08 -27.69
CA ALA A 272 -7.28 -6.89 -27.83
C ALA A 272 -7.12 -6.16 -26.49
N ILE A 273 -8.17 -6.06 -25.68
CA ILE A 273 -8.11 -5.50 -24.33
C ILE A 273 -7.24 -6.38 -23.44
N MET A 274 -7.44 -7.70 -23.43
CA MET A 274 -6.67 -8.64 -22.60
C MET A 274 -5.18 -8.67 -22.95
N ALA A 275 -4.82 -8.38 -24.21
CA ALA A 275 -3.43 -8.27 -24.65
C ALA A 275 -2.70 -7.06 -24.04
N GLN A 276 -3.41 -5.96 -23.80
CA GLN A 276 -2.86 -4.73 -23.22
C GLN A 276 -3.06 -4.64 -21.69
N LEU A 277 -4.14 -5.22 -21.20
CA LEU A 277 -4.52 -5.27 -19.78
C LEU A 277 -4.61 -6.74 -19.34
N PRO A 278 -3.47 -7.34 -18.93
CA PRO A 278 -3.48 -8.68 -18.34
C PRO A 278 -4.46 -8.75 -17.17
N HIS A 279 -5.19 -9.86 -17.08
CA HIS A 279 -6.22 -10.12 -16.06
C HIS A 279 -7.46 -9.22 -16.15
N ALA A 280 -7.71 -8.59 -17.30
CA ALA A 280 -9.00 -7.96 -17.57
C ALA A 280 -10.11 -9.03 -17.71
N ILE A 281 -11.27 -8.72 -17.16
CA ILE A 281 -12.53 -9.44 -17.36
C ILE A 281 -13.47 -8.44 -18.01
N VAL A 282 -13.81 -8.71 -19.27
CA VAL A 282 -14.63 -7.82 -20.08
C VAL A 282 -16.04 -8.42 -20.20
N LEU A 283 -17.06 -7.58 -20.05
CA LEU A 283 -18.46 -7.93 -20.31
C LEU A 283 -19.02 -6.94 -21.32
N ILE A 284 -19.36 -7.44 -22.51
CA ILE A 284 -19.89 -6.60 -23.61
C ILE A 284 -21.39 -6.86 -23.73
N HIS A 285 -22.21 -5.83 -23.54
CA HIS A 285 -23.63 -5.88 -23.84
C HIS A 285 -23.87 -5.36 -25.25
N VAL A 286 -24.30 -6.23 -26.18
CA VAL A 286 -24.53 -5.83 -27.57
C VAL A 286 -25.95 -5.30 -27.73
N GLU A 287 -26.06 -4.09 -28.27
CA GLU A 287 -27.32 -3.43 -28.59
C GLU A 287 -27.40 -3.13 -30.10
N PRO A 288 -28.60 -3.20 -30.70
CA PRO A 288 -28.77 -2.68 -32.05
C PRO A 288 -28.60 -1.16 -32.04
N GLU A 289 -27.98 -0.62 -33.09
CA GLU A 289 -27.96 0.82 -33.32
C GLU A 289 -29.41 1.31 -33.49
N GLU A 290 -29.90 2.12 -32.54
CA GLU A 290 -31.21 2.75 -32.66
C GLU A 290 -31.16 3.76 -33.81
N GLN A 291 -31.94 3.53 -34.87
CA GLN A 291 -32.38 4.62 -35.74
C GLN A 291 -33.11 5.61 -34.83
N GLU A 292 -32.57 6.82 -34.65
CA GLU A 292 -33.16 7.90 -33.84
C GLU A 292 -34.69 7.90 -33.93
N LEU A 293 -35.37 7.30 -32.96
CA LEU A 293 -36.76 7.62 -32.69
C LEU A 293 -36.71 8.80 -31.72
N PRO A 294 -37.42 9.91 -32.01
CA PRO A 294 -37.36 11.10 -31.17
C PRO A 294 -37.75 10.74 -29.74
N SER A 295 -36.83 11.00 -28.80
CA SER A 295 -37.03 10.73 -27.37
C SER A 295 -38.36 11.30 -26.87
N PRO A 296 -39.25 10.50 -26.26
CA PRO A 296 -40.47 11.00 -25.62
C PRO A 296 -40.21 11.68 -24.27
N LEU A 297 -38.96 11.76 -23.79
CA LEU A 297 -38.65 12.23 -22.44
C LEU A 297 -37.56 13.32 -22.45
N ALA A 298 -37.86 14.40 -23.16
CA ALA A 298 -37.48 15.73 -22.68
C ALA A 298 -38.56 16.20 -21.69
N ILE A 299 -38.47 15.75 -20.44
CA ILE A 299 -39.22 16.36 -19.34
C ILE A 299 -38.18 16.86 -18.33
N ASN A 300 -37.94 18.18 -18.43
CA ASN A 300 -37.35 19.14 -17.49
C ASN A 300 -36.50 18.61 -16.32
#